data_AF-F6ZVN7-F1
#
_entry.id   AF-F6ZVN7-F1
#
_cell.length_a   1.000
_cell.length_b   1.000
_cell.length_c   1.000
_cell.angle_alpha   90.00
_cell.angle_beta   90.00
_cell.angle_gamma   90.00
#
_symmetry.space_group_name_H-M   'P 1'
#
loop_
_entity.id
_entity.type
_entity.pdbx_description
1 polymer ?
#
loop_
_entity_poly.entity_id
_entity_poly.type
_entity_poly.pdbx_seq_one_letter_code
_entity_poly.pdbx_strand_id
1 'polypeptide(L)'
;MAAVTDVQRLQARVEELERWVYGPGGSRGSRKVADGLVKVQVALGNIASKRERVKILYKKIEDLIRYLDPEYIGRIAMPDASKLQFVLAEEQFVLSQVALLEQVEALVPMLDSAHIKAVPEHAARLQRLAQIHIQQQDQCVEVTEESKALLEEYNKTVSFLLSWAWRSAVQSPIFLLHPSLCLSSHPNQPVFHLPAPIRFW
;
A
#
# COMPACT_ATOMS: atom_id res chain seq x y z
N MET A 1 -29.37 -9.70 -7.71
CA MET A 1 -30.01 -8.50 -7.12
C MET A 1 -29.82 -7.26 -7.99
N ALA A 2 -28.60 -6.88 -8.40
CA ALA A 2 -28.37 -5.71 -9.27
C ALA A 2 -29.06 -5.78 -10.66
N ALA A 3 -29.08 -6.95 -11.31
CA ALA A 3 -29.76 -7.11 -12.59
C ALA A 3 -31.28 -6.88 -12.52
N VAL A 4 -31.91 -7.20 -11.37
CA VAL A 4 -33.35 -7.01 -11.17
C VAL A 4 -33.69 -5.53 -10.96
N THR A 5 -32.82 -4.80 -10.25
CA THR A 5 -32.99 -3.35 -10.06
C THR A 5 -32.81 -2.57 -11.36
N ASP A 6 -31.90 -3.01 -12.24
CA ASP A 6 -31.71 -2.38 -13.55
C ASP A 6 -32.90 -2.62 -14.48
N VAL A 7 -33.46 -3.84 -14.49
CA VAL A 7 -34.68 -4.17 -15.26
C VAL A 7 -35.88 -3.36 -14.77
N GLN A 8 -36.07 -3.23 -13.45
CA GLN A 8 -37.14 -2.42 -12.87
C GLN A 8 -37.01 -0.92 -13.23
N ARG A 9 -35.78 -0.39 -13.20
CA ARG A 9 -35.49 1.00 -13.62
C ARG A 9 -35.78 1.22 -15.10
N LEU A 10 -35.41 0.27 -15.95
CA LEU A 10 -35.69 0.34 -17.39
C LEU A 10 -37.19 0.25 -17.65
N GLN A 11 -37.90 -0.60 -16.93
CA GLN A 11 -39.34 -0.75 -17.06
C GLN A 11 -40.10 0.53 -16.67
N ALA A 12 -39.74 1.16 -15.55
CA ALA A 12 -40.32 2.46 -15.16
C ALA A 12 -40.10 3.54 -16.23
N ARG A 13 -38.89 3.60 -16.82
CA ARG A 13 -38.59 4.54 -17.92
C ARG A 13 -39.39 4.24 -19.19
N VAL A 14 -39.58 2.97 -19.51
CA VAL A 14 -40.38 2.56 -20.68
C VAL A 14 -41.85 2.94 -20.45
N GLU A 15 -42.40 2.69 -19.27
CA GLU A 15 -43.78 3.06 -18.92
C GLU A 15 -44.01 4.58 -18.99
N GLU A 16 -43.04 5.38 -18.52
CA GLU A 16 -43.06 6.83 -18.70
C GLU A 16 -43.06 7.20 -20.18
N LEU A 17 -42.16 6.64 -20.99
CA LEU A 17 -42.09 6.91 -22.43
C LEU A 17 -43.38 6.50 -23.16
N GLU A 18 -43.94 5.35 -22.83
CA GLU A 18 -45.22 4.90 -23.39
C GLU A 18 -46.35 5.87 -23.01
N ARG A 19 -46.34 6.40 -21.79
CA ARG A 19 -47.29 7.42 -21.35
C ARG A 19 -47.11 8.75 -22.08
N TRP A 20 -45.88 9.19 -22.36
CA TRP A 20 -45.59 10.39 -23.15
C TRP A 20 -46.05 10.25 -24.61
N VAL A 21 -45.88 9.07 -25.22
CA VAL A 21 -46.19 8.84 -26.64
C VAL A 21 -47.68 8.53 -26.87
N TYR A 22 -48.29 7.68 -26.03
CA TYR A 22 -49.66 7.18 -26.24
C TYR A 22 -50.71 7.88 -25.37
N GLY A 23 -50.30 8.61 -24.32
CA GLY A 23 -51.21 9.26 -23.38
C GLY A 23 -51.88 8.29 -22.38
N PRO A 24 -52.77 8.76 -21.50
CA PRO A 24 -53.36 7.97 -20.40
C PRO A 24 -54.36 6.88 -20.81
N GLY A 25 -54.37 6.48 -22.08
CA GLY A 25 -55.18 5.36 -22.59
C GLY A 25 -54.41 4.72 -23.74
N GLY A 26 -53.75 3.59 -23.46
CA GLY A 26 -52.81 2.88 -24.33
C GLY A 26 -53.43 2.26 -25.59
N SER A 27 -54.19 3.03 -26.37
CA SER A 27 -54.58 2.65 -27.70
C SER A 27 -53.34 2.71 -28.60
N ARG A 28 -52.70 1.54 -28.77
CA ARG A 28 -51.63 1.25 -29.75
C ARG A 28 -52.13 1.30 -31.19
N GLY A 29 -53.12 2.14 -31.48
CA GLY A 29 -53.50 2.44 -32.87
C GLY A 29 -52.27 2.98 -33.59
N SER A 30 -52.09 2.58 -34.85
CA SER A 30 -51.00 2.98 -35.76
C SER A 30 -50.94 4.50 -35.92
N ARG A 31 -50.49 5.20 -34.87
CA ARG A 31 -50.29 6.63 -34.88
C ARG A 31 -48.95 6.80 -35.55
N LYS A 32 -49.01 7.20 -36.80
CA LYS A 32 -47.87 7.55 -37.62
C LYS A 32 -47.23 8.83 -37.08
N VAL A 33 -46.70 8.82 -35.85
CA VAL A 33 -46.00 9.96 -35.23
C VAL A 33 -44.84 10.37 -36.12
N ALA A 34 -44.16 9.38 -36.73
CA ALA A 34 -43.18 9.60 -37.78
C ALA A 34 -43.78 10.35 -38.99
N ASP A 35 -44.87 9.86 -39.61
CA ASP A 35 -45.47 10.56 -40.76
C ASP A 35 -46.03 11.95 -40.38
N GLY A 36 -46.56 12.09 -39.16
CA GLY A 36 -47.04 13.36 -38.62
C GLY A 36 -45.90 14.35 -38.41
N LEU A 37 -44.79 13.89 -37.85
CA LEU A 37 -43.56 14.67 -37.70
C LEU A 37 -42.97 15.06 -39.06
N VAL A 38 -42.94 14.13 -40.02
CA VAL A 38 -42.51 14.41 -41.40
C VAL A 38 -43.43 15.44 -42.06
N LYS A 39 -44.75 15.35 -41.88
CA LYS A 39 -45.70 16.36 -42.38
C LYS A 39 -45.48 17.73 -41.74
N VAL A 40 -45.26 17.77 -40.43
CA VAL A 40 -44.95 19.01 -39.70
C VAL A 40 -43.61 19.58 -40.16
N GLN A 41 -42.59 18.75 -40.34
CA GLN A 41 -41.28 19.15 -40.86
C GLN A 41 -41.37 19.73 -42.27
N VAL A 42 -42.14 19.10 -43.17
CA VAL A 42 -42.36 19.61 -44.53
C VAL A 42 -43.17 20.91 -44.52
N ALA A 43 -44.21 21.02 -43.69
CA ALA A 43 -44.97 22.25 -43.52
C ALA A 43 -44.08 23.38 -42.97
N LEU A 44 -43.23 23.08 -41.99
CA LEU A 44 -42.26 24.00 -41.41
C LEU A 44 -41.19 24.43 -42.41
N GLY A 45 -40.64 23.50 -43.21
CA GLY A 45 -39.72 23.81 -44.29
C GLY A 45 -40.34 24.71 -45.36
N ASN A 46 -41.61 24.47 -45.70
CA ASN A 46 -42.37 25.30 -46.65
C ASN A 46 -42.68 26.70 -46.09
N ILE A 47 -42.94 26.83 -44.79
CA ILE A 47 -43.19 28.12 -44.14
C ILE A 47 -41.88 28.89 -43.97
N ALA A 48 -40.80 28.22 -43.55
CA ALA A 48 -39.49 28.82 -43.35
C ALA A 48 -38.84 29.27 -44.67
N SER A 49 -39.07 28.56 -45.78
CA SER A 49 -38.58 28.96 -47.11
C SER A 49 -39.36 30.15 -47.70
N LYS A 50 -40.67 30.28 -47.42
CA LYS A 50 -41.51 31.37 -47.93
C LYS A 50 -41.49 32.63 -47.07
N ARG A 51 -41.17 32.52 -45.77
CA ARG A 51 -41.13 33.65 -44.82
C ARG A 51 -39.78 33.71 -44.13
N GLU A 52 -38.89 34.56 -44.64
CA GLU A 52 -37.55 34.80 -44.07
C GLU A 52 -37.57 35.17 -42.57
N ARG A 53 -38.60 35.90 -42.11
CA ARG A 53 -38.77 36.21 -40.67
C ARG A 53 -38.94 34.95 -39.80
N VAL A 54 -39.62 33.92 -40.30
CA VAL A 54 -39.83 32.66 -39.59
C VAL A 54 -38.54 31.84 -39.54
N LYS A 55 -37.77 31.84 -40.62
CA LYS A 55 -36.44 31.21 -40.66
C LYS A 55 -35.45 31.84 -39.68
N ILE A 56 -35.47 33.17 -39.54
CA ILE A 56 -34.67 33.87 -38.53
C ILE A 56 -35.12 33.49 -37.12
N LEU A 57 -36.43 33.38 -36.88
CA LEU A 57 -36.95 32.95 -35.58
C LEU A 57 -36.54 31.52 -35.24
N TYR A 58 -36.56 30.57 -36.17
CA TYR A 58 -36.09 29.20 -35.93
C TYR A 58 -34.62 29.14 -35.48
N LYS A 59 -33.74 29.90 -36.15
CA LYS A 59 -32.34 30.00 -35.72
C LYS A 59 -32.19 30.64 -34.34
N LYS A 60 -32.97 31.70 -34.08
CA LYS A 60 -32.98 32.36 -32.76
C LYS A 60 -33.52 31.47 -31.65
N ILE A 61 -34.42 30.53 -31.92
CA ILE A 61 -34.93 29.60 -30.91
C ILE A 61 -33.82 28.65 -30.45
N GLU A 62 -32.99 28.13 -31.36
CA GLU A 62 -31.82 27.32 -31.00
C GLU A 62 -30.82 28.11 -30.16
N ASP A 63 -30.54 29.36 -30.56
CA ASP A 63 -29.69 30.26 -29.78
C ASP A 63 -30.29 30.57 -28.41
N LEU A 64 -31.60 30.84 -28.33
CA LEU A 64 -32.30 31.12 -27.07
C LEU A 64 -32.29 29.91 -26.12
N ILE A 65 -32.47 28.69 -26.64
CA ILE A 65 -32.36 27.46 -25.83
C ILE A 65 -30.95 27.35 -25.23
N ARG A 66 -29.91 27.71 -26.00
CA ARG A 66 -28.52 27.74 -25.53
C ARG A 66 -28.27 28.83 -24.48
N TYR A 67 -28.89 29.99 -24.62
CA TYR A 67 -28.80 31.08 -23.63
C TYR A 67 -29.64 30.80 -22.37
N LEU A 68 -30.71 30.01 -22.48
CA LEU A 68 -31.57 29.64 -21.35
C LEU A 68 -30.96 28.55 -20.46
N ASP A 69 -29.85 27.92 -20.88
CA ASP A 69 -29.13 26.96 -20.07
C ASP A 69 -28.42 27.70 -18.90
N PRO A 70 -28.84 27.51 -17.63
CA PRO A 70 -28.30 28.26 -16.49
C PRO A 70 -26.80 28.05 -16.30
N GLU A 71 -26.29 26.89 -16.73
CA GLU A 71 -24.87 26.56 -16.68
C GLU A 71 -24.03 27.36 -17.68
N TYR A 72 -24.63 27.88 -18.76
CA TYR A 72 -23.93 28.68 -19.76
C TYR A 72 -23.75 30.12 -19.29
N ILE A 73 -24.81 30.74 -18.74
CA ILE A 73 -24.75 32.12 -18.22
C ILE A 73 -23.87 32.19 -16.97
N GLY A 74 -23.99 31.22 -16.05
CA GLY A 74 -23.22 31.21 -14.80
C GLY A 74 -21.70 31.08 -15.00
N ARG A 75 -21.26 30.39 -16.06
CA ARG A 75 -19.82 30.23 -16.37
C ARG A 75 -19.21 31.42 -17.11
N ILE A 76 -20.01 32.17 -17.88
CA ILE A 76 -19.53 33.28 -18.72
C ILE A 76 -19.59 34.62 -17.97
N ALA A 77 -20.60 34.81 -17.12
CA ALA A 77 -20.89 36.09 -16.51
C ALA A 77 -20.40 36.20 -15.05
N MET A 78 -19.16 35.79 -14.77
CA MET A 78 -18.51 36.26 -13.54
C MET A 78 -18.12 37.74 -13.75
N PRO A 79 -18.75 38.70 -13.04
CA PRO A 79 -18.39 40.11 -13.17
C PRO A 79 -16.94 40.33 -12.78
N ASP A 80 -16.25 41.26 -13.45
CA ASP A 80 -14.81 41.49 -13.19
C ASP A 80 -14.53 41.94 -11.74
N ALA A 81 -15.45 42.69 -11.13
CA ALA A 81 -15.39 43.03 -9.72
C ALA A 81 -15.42 41.79 -8.81
N SER A 82 -16.22 40.76 -9.16
CA SER A 82 -16.29 39.50 -8.41
C SER A 82 -15.04 38.65 -8.59
N LYS A 83 -14.40 38.68 -9.77
CA LYS A 83 -13.10 38.02 -10.00
C LYS A 83 -12.01 38.60 -9.11
N LEU A 84 -11.96 39.93 -8.99
CA LEU A 84 -10.99 40.59 -8.11
C LEU A 84 -11.18 40.19 -6.64
N GLN A 85 -12.42 40.20 -6.16
CA GLN A 85 -12.73 39.80 -4.79
C GLN A 85 -12.39 38.33 -4.54
N PHE A 86 -12.62 37.46 -5.53
CA PHE A 86 -12.24 36.05 -5.46
C PHE A 86 -10.72 35.87 -5.37
N VAL A 87 -9.95 36.58 -6.20
CA VAL A 87 -8.49 36.52 -6.16
C VAL A 87 -7.94 37.02 -4.82
N LEU A 88 -8.48 38.11 -4.28
CA LEU A 88 -8.06 38.64 -2.97
C LEU A 88 -8.45 37.71 -1.82
N ALA A 89 -9.64 37.10 -1.88
CA ALA A 89 -10.08 36.14 -0.88
C ALA A 89 -9.25 34.85 -0.91
N GLU A 90 -8.84 34.40 -2.11
CA GLU A 90 -8.04 33.20 -2.30
C GLU A 90 -6.53 33.45 -2.34
N GLU A 91 -6.06 34.69 -2.15
CA GLU A 91 -4.65 35.05 -2.26
C GLU A 91 -3.77 34.17 -1.36
N GLN A 92 -4.17 34.02 -0.09
CA GLN A 92 -3.45 33.18 0.87
C GLN A 92 -3.46 31.70 0.48
N PHE A 93 -4.58 31.22 -0.08
CA PHE A 93 -4.68 29.85 -0.56
C PHE A 93 -3.72 29.61 -1.73
N VAL A 94 -3.73 30.48 -2.74
CA VAL A 94 -2.83 30.39 -3.90
C VAL A 94 -1.37 30.46 -3.47
N LEU A 95 -1.01 31.40 -2.59
CA LEU A 95 0.37 31.53 -2.07
C LEU A 95 0.79 30.28 -1.29
N SER A 96 -0.09 29.70 -0.47
CA SER A 96 0.21 28.46 0.25
C SER A 96 0.42 27.28 -0.69
N GLN A 97 -0.39 27.17 -1.76
CA GLN A 97 -0.26 26.14 -2.78
C GLN A 97 1.05 26.27 -3.56
N VAL A 98 1.45 27.49 -3.91
CA VAL A 98 2.75 27.75 -4.56
C VAL A 98 3.91 27.34 -3.65
N ALA A 99 3.89 27.72 -2.38
CA ALA A 99 4.94 27.34 -1.43
C ALA A 99 5.04 25.81 -1.23
N LEU A 100 3.91 25.11 -1.23
CA LEU A 100 3.87 23.64 -1.22
C LEU A 100 4.41 23.04 -2.51
N LEU A 101 4.06 23.62 -3.66
CA LEU A 101 4.51 23.16 -4.97
C LEU A 101 6.01 23.35 -5.15
N GLU A 102 6.58 24.46 -4.69
CA GLU A 102 8.03 24.69 -4.65
C GLU A 102 8.76 23.62 -3.81
N GLN A 103 8.19 23.21 -2.67
CA GLN A 103 8.74 22.11 -1.88
C GLN A 103 8.71 20.79 -2.64
N VAL A 104 7.61 20.51 -3.35
CA VAL A 104 7.49 19.30 -4.18
C VAL A 104 8.51 19.34 -5.31
N GLU A 105 8.67 20.46 -6.01
CA GLU A 105 9.65 20.64 -7.09
C GLU A 105 11.08 20.41 -6.59
N ALA A 106 11.42 20.92 -5.41
CA ALA A 106 12.73 20.66 -4.78
C ALA A 106 12.97 19.17 -4.46
N LEU A 107 11.91 18.40 -4.21
CA LEU A 107 11.98 16.97 -3.89
C LEU A 107 11.96 16.06 -5.13
N VAL A 108 11.50 16.53 -6.29
CA VAL A 108 11.51 15.78 -7.56
C VAL A 108 12.87 15.12 -7.87
N PRO A 109 14.03 15.81 -7.79
CA PRO A 109 15.32 15.19 -8.11
C PRO A 109 15.74 14.07 -7.14
N MET A 110 15.14 13.99 -5.93
CA MET A 110 15.44 12.89 -5.00
C MET A 110 14.89 11.54 -5.49
N LEU A 111 13.79 11.56 -6.25
CA LEU A 111 13.17 10.34 -6.80
C LEU A 111 14.11 9.63 -7.79
N ASP A 112 14.94 10.39 -8.51
CA ASP A 112 15.89 9.88 -9.48
C ASP A 112 17.27 9.57 -8.91
N SER A 113 17.44 9.69 -7.59
CA SER A 113 18.73 9.51 -6.94
C SER A 113 19.33 8.14 -7.20
N ALA A 114 20.63 8.13 -7.51
CA ALA A 114 21.38 6.90 -7.81
C ALA A 114 21.34 5.88 -6.66
N HIS A 115 21.23 6.36 -5.42
CA HIS A 115 21.13 5.52 -4.23
C HIS A 115 19.86 4.67 -4.20
N ILE A 116 18.71 5.23 -4.60
CA ILE A 116 17.44 4.48 -4.71
C ILE A 116 17.54 3.45 -5.85
N LYS A 117 18.17 3.83 -6.97
CA LYS A 117 18.38 2.92 -8.11
C LYS A 117 19.36 1.78 -7.78
N ALA A 118 20.32 2.00 -6.89
CA ALA A 118 21.30 1.01 -6.46
C ALA A 118 20.79 0.03 -5.37
N VAL A 119 19.59 0.25 -4.82
CA VAL A 119 19.00 -0.62 -3.77
C VAL A 119 18.94 -2.10 -4.19
N PRO A 120 18.54 -2.50 -5.42
CA PRO A 120 18.51 -3.90 -5.81
C PRO A 120 19.90 -4.56 -5.81
N GLU A 121 20.94 -3.83 -6.21
CA GLU A 121 22.32 -4.34 -6.18
C GLU A 121 22.79 -4.58 -4.74
N HIS A 122 22.50 -3.65 -3.83
CA HIS A 122 22.80 -3.81 -2.41
C HIS A 122 21.98 -4.93 -1.77
N ALA A 123 20.71 -5.09 -2.14
CA ALA A 123 19.85 -6.18 -1.66
C ALA A 123 20.41 -7.55 -2.04
N ALA A 124 20.90 -7.72 -3.28
CA ALA A 124 21.52 -8.98 -3.70
C ALA A 124 22.80 -9.31 -2.90
N ARG A 125 23.64 -8.30 -2.63
CA ARG A 125 24.84 -8.49 -1.78
C ARG A 125 24.45 -8.80 -0.33
N LEU A 126 23.45 -8.11 0.22
CA LEU A 126 22.93 -8.33 1.56
C LEU A 126 22.35 -9.75 1.69
N GLN A 127 21.60 -10.22 0.70
CA GLN A 127 21.06 -11.58 0.68
C GLN A 127 22.15 -12.64 0.70
N ARG A 128 23.22 -12.46 -0.11
CA ARG A 128 24.39 -13.34 -0.07
C ARG A 128 25.07 -13.32 1.30
N LEU A 129 25.23 -12.14 1.89
CA LEU A 129 25.84 -12.00 3.21
C LEU A 129 24.98 -12.66 4.30
N ALA A 130 23.66 -12.52 4.24
CA ALA A 130 22.73 -13.16 5.16
C ALA A 130 22.83 -14.69 5.07
N GLN A 131 22.95 -15.25 3.86
CA GLN A 131 23.15 -16.68 3.67
C GLN A 131 24.48 -17.16 4.28
N ILE A 132 25.57 -16.43 4.08
CA ILE A 132 26.87 -16.74 4.69
C ILE A 132 26.77 -16.65 6.22
N HIS A 133 26.07 -15.65 6.74
CA HIS A 133 25.89 -15.47 8.17
C HIS A 133 25.16 -16.65 8.82
N ILE A 134 24.08 -17.14 8.19
CA ILE A 134 23.37 -18.35 8.63
C ILE A 134 24.33 -19.55 8.67
N GLN A 135 25.10 -19.75 7.60
CA GLN A 135 26.06 -20.86 7.52
C GLN A 135 27.14 -20.77 8.61
N GLN A 136 27.68 -19.58 8.86
CA GLN A 136 28.67 -19.36 9.91
C GLN A 136 28.08 -19.56 11.30
N GLN A 137 26.82 -19.19 11.50
CA GLN A 137 26.12 -19.40 12.76
C GLN A 137 25.93 -20.89 13.04
N ASP A 138 25.49 -21.67 12.05
CA ASP A 138 25.34 -23.13 12.17
C ASP A 138 26.68 -23.80 12.48
N GLN A 139 27.75 -23.43 11.76
CA GLN A 139 29.11 -23.95 12.00
C GLN A 139 29.63 -23.58 13.40
N CYS A 140 29.36 -22.37 13.86
CA CYS A 140 29.78 -21.94 15.20
C CYS A 140 29.09 -22.77 16.28
N VAL A 141 27.79 -23.05 16.12
CA VAL A 141 27.03 -23.91 17.04
C VAL A 141 27.58 -25.34 17.02
N GLU A 142 27.80 -25.92 15.84
CA GLU A 142 28.35 -27.28 15.69
C GLU A 142 29.71 -27.42 16.37
N VAL A 143 30.67 -26.55 16.06
CA VAL A 143 32.01 -26.57 16.65
C VAL A 143 31.95 -26.36 18.17
N THR A 144 31.04 -25.51 18.64
CA THR A 144 30.87 -25.26 20.08
C THR A 144 30.34 -26.51 20.79
N GLU A 145 29.36 -27.21 20.21
CA GLU A 145 28.82 -28.44 20.77
C GLU A 145 29.84 -29.59 20.71
N GLU A 146 30.60 -29.74 19.63
CA GLU A 146 31.70 -30.70 19.56
C GLU A 146 32.77 -30.44 20.63
N SER A 147 33.15 -29.17 20.81
CA SER A 147 34.12 -28.79 21.85
C SER A 147 33.61 -29.10 23.25
N LYS A 148 32.33 -28.83 23.54
CA LYS A 148 31.69 -29.21 24.81
C LYS A 148 31.67 -30.72 25.01
N ALA A 149 31.30 -31.49 23.99
CA ALA A 149 31.26 -32.94 24.06
C ALA A 149 32.65 -33.53 24.35
N LEU A 150 33.69 -33.02 23.68
CA LEU A 150 35.08 -33.44 23.91
C LEU A 150 35.55 -33.10 25.33
N LEU A 151 35.18 -31.92 25.84
CA LEU A 151 35.46 -31.51 27.22
C LEU A 151 34.72 -32.38 28.24
N GLU A 152 33.48 -32.76 27.98
CA GLU A 152 32.72 -33.68 28.83
C GLU A 152 33.36 -35.07 28.86
N GLU A 153 33.80 -35.59 27.72
CA GLU A 153 34.49 -36.89 27.64
C GLU A 153 35.83 -36.85 28.39
N TYR A 154 36.61 -35.79 28.22
CA TYR A 154 37.81 -35.56 29.03
C TYR A 154 37.48 -35.53 30.53
N ASN A 155 36.43 -34.80 30.94
CA ASN A 155 36.04 -34.72 32.33
C ASN A 155 35.60 -36.10 32.89
N LYS A 156 34.87 -36.90 32.10
CA LYS A 156 34.49 -38.28 32.44
C LYS A 156 35.72 -39.17 32.63
N THR A 157 36.69 -39.12 31.71
CA THR A 157 37.92 -39.94 31.83
C THR A 157 38.77 -39.53 33.03
N VAL A 158 38.94 -38.23 33.29
CA VAL A 158 39.62 -37.72 34.49
C VAL A 158 38.90 -38.15 35.76
N SER A 159 37.58 -38.03 35.82
CA SER A 159 36.78 -38.48 36.96
C SER A 159 36.90 -39.98 37.20
N PHE A 160 36.89 -40.78 36.12
CA PHE A 160 37.10 -42.23 36.20
C PHE A 160 38.50 -42.58 36.73
N LEU A 161 39.55 -41.94 36.20
CA LEU A 161 40.93 -42.14 36.64
C LEU A 161 41.12 -41.74 38.11
N LEU A 162 40.58 -40.59 38.52
CA LEU A 162 40.59 -40.16 39.91
C LEU A 162 39.86 -41.15 40.80
N SER A 163 38.65 -41.57 40.42
CA SER A 163 37.88 -42.57 41.17
C SER A 163 38.62 -43.91 41.28
N TRP A 164 39.28 -44.35 40.22
CA TRP A 164 40.09 -45.56 40.21
C TRP A 164 41.33 -45.43 41.09
N ALA A 165 42.01 -44.28 41.06
CA ALA A 165 43.14 -43.97 41.94
C ALA A 165 42.72 -43.94 43.42
N TRP A 166 41.58 -43.31 43.74
CA TRP A 166 41.00 -43.30 45.07
C TRP A 166 40.65 -44.71 45.56
N ARG A 167 39.99 -45.53 44.73
CA ARG A 167 39.70 -46.94 45.06
C ARG A 167 40.98 -47.74 45.29
N SER A 168 41.99 -47.57 44.43
CA SER A 168 43.28 -48.25 44.56
C SER A 168 44.04 -47.84 45.82
N ALA A 169 43.97 -46.57 46.21
CA ALA A 169 44.54 -46.07 47.46
C ALA A 169 43.82 -46.61 48.70
N VAL A 170 42.49 -46.76 48.67
CA VAL A 170 41.67 -47.32 49.76
C VAL A 170 41.83 -48.85 49.87
N GLN A 171 42.07 -49.56 48.76
CA GLN A 171 42.24 -51.01 48.73
C GLN A 171 43.70 -51.47 48.97
N SER A 172 44.66 -50.55 48.98
CA SER A 172 46.07 -50.85 49.23
C SER A 172 46.31 -51.17 50.72
N PRO A 173 46.88 -52.34 51.07
CA PRO A 173 47.05 -52.76 52.47
C PRO A 173 48.11 -51.97 53.25
N ILE A 174 48.74 -50.95 52.65
CA ILE A 174 49.79 -50.13 53.28
C ILE A 174 49.22 -49.16 54.32
N PHE A 175 47.93 -48.78 54.26
CA PHE A 175 47.31 -47.88 55.25
C PHE A 175 46.96 -48.55 56.58
N LEU A 176 47.15 -49.86 56.73
CA LEU A 176 46.96 -50.55 58.02
C LEU A 176 48.17 -50.50 58.96
N LEU A 177 49.28 -49.83 58.58
CA LEU A 177 50.50 -49.82 59.40
C LEU A 177 50.99 -48.45 59.90
N HIS A 178 50.34 -47.31 59.62
CA HIS A 178 50.68 -46.07 60.32
C HIS A 178 49.57 -44.98 60.25
N PRO A 179 48.83 -44.69 61.34
CA PRO A 179 47.73 -43.72 61.35
C PRO A 179 48.18 -42.30 61.75
N SER A 180 49.28 -41.80 61.19
CA SER A 180 49.80 -40.48 61.56
C SER A 180 50.61 -39.90 60.41
N LEU A 181 49.91 -39.25 59.47
CA LEU A 181 50.39 -38.12 58.63
C LEU A 181 49.47 -37.99 57.40
N CYS A 182 48.31 -37.34 57.58
CA CYS A 182 47.58 -36.68 56.48
C CYS A 182 46.73 -35.55 57.08
N LEU A 183 47.41 -34.57 57.66
CA LEU A 183 46.89 -33.21 57.79
C LEU A 183 47.64 -32.35 56.76
N SER A 184 46.94 -31.40 56.14
CA SER A 184 47.35 -30.56 55.00
C SER A 184 47.34 -31.32 53.67
N SER A 185 46.65 -30.88 52.62
CA SER A 185 46.56 -29.51 52.13
C SER A 185 45.34 -29.36 51.24
N HIS A 186 44.52 -28.36 51.50
CA HIS A 186 43.58 -27.79 50.53
C HIS A 186 44.39 -27.03 49.47
N PRO A 187 44.20 -27.25 48.16
CA PRO A 187 44.65 -26.29 47.16
C PRO A 187 43.46 -25.61 46.48
N ASN A 188 43.49 -24.28 46.53
CA ASN A 188 43.12 -23.36 45.46
C ASN A 188 41.99 -23.75 44.50
N GLN A 189 40.87 -23.06 44.63
CA GLN A 189 39.88 -22.90 43.56
C GLN A 189 40.53 -22.26 42.32
N PRO A 190 40.29 -22.75 41.09
CA PRO A 190 40.49 -21.95 39.90
C PRO A 190 39.29 -21.02 39.71
N VAL A 191 39.54 -19.72 39.74
CA VAL A 191 38.59 -18.69 39.31
C VAL A 191 38.41 -18.82 37.80
N PHE A 192 37.24 -19.34 37.38
CA PHE A 192 36.81 -19.25 35.99
C PHE A 192 36.35 -17.82 35.71
N HIS A 193 37.20 -17.04 35.04
CA HIS A 193 36.75 -15.84 34.35
C HIS A 193 35.96 -16.27 33.11
N LEU A 194 34.64 -16.09 33.16
CA LEU A 194 33.79 -16.04 31.96
C LEU A 194 34.30 -14.92 31.04
N PRO A 195 34.54 -15.15 29.74
CA PRO A 195 34.57 -14.06 28.79
C PRO A 195 33.12 -13.56 28.60
N ALA A 196 32.95 -12.25 28.76
CA ALA A 196 31.68 -11.56 28.53
C ALA A 196 31.13 -11.84 27.12
N PRO A 197 29.81 -11.93 26.93
CA PRO A 197 29.22 -12.03 25.61
C PRO A 197 29.52 -10.77 24.82
N ILE A 198 30.16 -10.94 23.67
CA ILE A 198 30.34 -9.90 22.66
C ILE A 198 28.93 -9.50 22.20
N ARG A 199 28.47 -8.34 22.65
CA ARG A 199 27.30 -7.66 22.09
C ARG A 199 27.67 -7.18 20.69
N PHE A 200 27.17 -7.87 19.67
CA PHE A 200 26.90 -7.23 18.39
C PHE A 200 25.57 -6.49 18.53
N TRP A 201 25.64 -5.17 18.32
CA TRP A 201 24.57 -4.17 18.14
C TRP A 201 23.13 -4.59 18.47
#